data_AF-A0A6Z8AM33-F1
#
_entry.id   AF-A0A6Z8AM33-F1
#
_cell.length_a   1.000
_cell.length_b   1.000
_cell.length_c   1.000
_cell.angle_alpha   90.00
_cell.angle_beta   90.00
_cell.angle_gamma   90.00
#
_symmetry.space_group_name_H-M   'P 1'
#
loop_
_entity.id
_entity.type
_entity.pdbx_description
1 polymer ?
#
loop_
_entity_poly.entity_id
_entity_poly.type
_entity_poly.pdbx_seq_one_letter_code
_entity_poly.pdbx_strand_id
1 'polypeptide(L)'
;TSLNAGNNELTEIENMHTFPSLQTLNLSSNDLTNMVMNQATAEKFPLLRTMDIRSNNLIKIDIQNQSKLATIICDTGSSSELIEVTLKNLPELIAASNGSNQVKDDIAFLSTPGLSKVILENLPSTSSSVQLDRCVIEELVINNLPKVSIVTINNNKITTLEG
;
A
#
# COMPACT_ATOMS: atom_id res chain seq x y z
N THR A 1 -19.22 -7.80 -2.95
CA THR A 1 -19.27 -7.47 -4.40
C THR A 1 -17.90 -7.12 -4.91
N SER A 2 -17.61 -7.37 -6.20
CA SER A 2 -16.31 -7.08 -6.81
C SER A 2 -16.47 -6.21 -8.06
N LEU A 3 -15.54 -5.28 -8.27
CA LEU A 3 -15.40 -4.48 -9.49
C LEU A 3 -14.05 -4.81 -10.12
N ASN A 4 -14.10 -5.30 -11.36
CA ASN A 4 -12.91 -5.59 -12.16
C ASN A 4 -12.77 -4.54 -13.25
N ALA A 5 -11.81 -3.63 -13.06
CA ALA A 5 -11.46 -2.57 -14.00
C ALA A 5 -9.98 -2.67 -14.43
N GLY A 6 -9.41 -3.88 -14.37
CA GLY A 6 -8.05 -4.11 -14.83
C GLY A 6 -7.95 -4.26 -16.36
N ASN A 7 -6.75 -4.06 -16.91
CA ASN A 7 -6.45 -4.05 -18.35
C ASN A 7 -7.20 -2.93 -19.10
N ASN A 8 -7.10 -1.70 -18.58
CA ASN A 8 -7.60 -0.49 -19.24
C ASN A 8 -6.48 0.56 -19.26
N GLU A 9 -6.83 1.80 -19.60
CA GLU A 9 -5.91 2.95 -19.66
C GLU A 9 -6.25 3.96 -18.54
N LEU A 10 -6.67 3.46 -17.37
CA LEU A 10 -7.05 4.34 -16.25
C LEU A 10 -5.82 5.07 -15.73
N THR A 11 -5.89 6.40 -15.73
CA THR A 11 -4.85 7.27 -15.15
C THR A 11 -5.22 7.76 -13.75
N GLU A 12 -6.50 7.64 -13.36
CA GLU A 12 -7.04 8.02 -12.06
C GLU A 12 -8.28 7.18 -11.69
N ILE A 13 -8.67 7.24 -10.41
CA ILE A 13 -9.91 6.64 -9.88
C ILE A 13 -10.94 7.70 -9.47
N GLU A 14 -10.79 8.92 -9.97
CA GLU A 14 -11.72 9.99 -9.67
C GLU A 14 -13.13 9.71 -10.23
N ASN A 15 -14.12 10.45 -9.75
CA ASN A 15 -15.50 10.38 -10.25
C ASN A 15 -16.24 9.03 -10.10
N MET A 16 -15.71 8.08 -9.32
CA MET A 16 -16.48 6.88 -8.99
C MET A 16 -17.75 7.25 -8.18
N HIS A 17 -18.88 6.69 -8.59
CA HIS A 17 -20.12 6.69 -7.81
C HIS A 17 -19.95 5.79 -6.56
N THR A 18 -20.78 5.99 -5.55
CA THR A 18 -20.73 5.17 -4.32
C THR A 18 -21.07 3.71 -4.64
N PHE A 19 -20.20 2.78 -4.24
CA PHE A 19 -20.46 1.34 -4.30
C PHE A 19 -20.54 0.78 -2.88
N PRO A 20 -21.69 0.89 -2.21
CA PRO A 20 -21.80 0.66 -0.76
C PRO A 20 -21.53 -0.81 -0.36
N SER A 21 -21.59 -1.75 -1.30
CA SER A 21 -21.35 -3.18 -1.07
C SER A 21 -20.06 -3.71 -1.71
N LEU A 22 -19.24 -2.83 -2.30
CA LEU A 22 -17.99 -3.23 -2.92
C LEU A 22 -16.99 -3.68 -1.86
N GLN A 23 -16.44 -4.87 -2.05
CA GLN A 23 -15.46 -5.50 -1.16
C GLN A 23 -14.12 -5.73 -1.88
N THR A 24 -14.13 -5.87 -3.20
CA THR A 24 -12.92 -6.07 -3.99
C THR A 24 -12.89 -5.10 -5.16
N LEU A 25 -11.78 -4.37 -5.30
CA LEU A 25 -11.52 -3.46 -6.40
C LEU A 25 -10.23 -3.91 -7.11
N ASN A 26 -10.34 -4.28 -8.38
CA ASN A 26 -9.20 -4.64 -9.21
C ASN A 26 -8.98 -3.55 -10.27
N LEU A 27 -7.82 -2.90 -10.18
CA LEU A 27 -7.30 -1.85 -11.05
C LEU A 27 -5.97 -2.26 -11.69
N SER A 28 -5.65 -3.55 -11.70
CA SER A 28 -4.38 -4.04 -12.23
C SER A 28 -4.23 -3.77 -13.74
N SER A 29 -3.01 -3.60 -14.24
CA SER A 29 -2.74 -3.35 -15.67
C SER A 29 -3.49 -2.11 -16.18
N ASN A 30 -3.13 -0.96 -15.63
CA ASN A 30 -3.62 0.37 -16.02
C ASN A 30 -2.42 1.34 -16.06
N ASP A 31 -2.68 2.63 -16.27
CA ASP A 31 -1.67 3.69 -16.34
C ASP A 31 -1.66 4.58 -15.09
N LEU A 32 -2.06 4.04 -13.93
CA LEU A 32 -2.08 4.79 -12.68
C LEU A 32 -0.66 5.15 -12.27
N THR A 33 -0.42 6.44 -12.08
CA THR A 33 0.85 6.96 -11.54
C THR A 33 0.79 7.18 -10.03
N ASN A 34 -0.41 7.38 -9.50
CA ASN A 34 -0.64 7.61 -8.08
C ASN A 34 -1.86 6.82 -7.64
N MET A 35 -1.76 6.18 -6.48
CA MET A 35 -2.91 5.59 -5.80
C MET A 35 -3.19 6.36 -4.52
N VAL A 36 -4.18 7.26 -4.56
CA VAL A 36 -4.55 8.09 -3.41
C VAL A 36 -5.96 7.72 -2.93
N MET A 37 -6.05 7.29 -1.69
CA MET A 37 -7.31 7.06 -0.99
C MET A 37 -7.31 7.78 0.36
N ASN A 38 -8.33 8.58 0.60
CA ASN A 38 -8.53 9.35 1.83
C ASN A 38 -9.96 9.15 2.36
N GLN A 39 -10.37 9.98 3.33
CA GLN A 39 -11.71 9.94 3.90
C GLN A 39 -12.84 10.00 2.85
N ALA A 40 -12.71 10.83 1.81
CA ALA A 40 -13.72 10.94 0.76
C ALA A 40 -13.84 9.64 -0.07
N THR A 41 -12.73 8.95 -0.32
CA THR A 41 -12.77 7.62 -0.97
C THR A 41 -13.32 6.54 -0.05
N ALA A 42 -13.07 6.63 1.26
CA ALA A 42 -13.59 5.68 2.23
C ALA A 42 -15.12 5.72 2.30
N GLU A 43 -15.73 6.89 2.15
CA GLU A 43 -17.19 7.05 2.07
C GLU A 43 -17.80 6.44 0.80
N LYS A 44 -17.06 6.42 -0.31
CA LYS A 44 -17.48 5.79 -1.57
C LYS A 44 -17.38 4.26 -1.53
N PHE A 45 -16.40 3.74 -0.79
CA PHE A 45 -16.10 2.31 -0.68
C PHE A 45 -16.05 1.83 0.79
N PRO A 46 -17.15 1.98 1.56
CA PRO A 46 -17.15 1.77 3.00
C PRO A 46 -16.86 0.32 3.43
N LEU A 47 -17.03 -0.64 2.51
CA LEU A 47 -16.82 -2.07 2.74
C LEU A 47 -15.64 -2.66 1.97
N LEU A 48 -14.79 -1.82 1.35
CA LEU A 48 -13.66 -2.31 0.57
C LEU A 48 -12.67 -3.06 1.45
N ARG A 49 -12.39 -4.32 1.10
CA ARG A 49 -11.50 -5.23 1.83
C ARG A 49 -10.21 -5.52 1.08
N THR A 50 -10.28 -5.59 -0.24
CA THR A 50 -9.14 -5.95 -1.08
C THR A 50 -9.03 -4.98 -2.25
N MET A 51 -7.82 -4.53 -2.49
CA MET A 51 -7.48 -3.70 -3.64
C MET A 51 -6.30 -4.33 -4.38
N ASP A 52 -6.42 -4.44 -5.70
CA ASP A 52 -5.34 -4.90 -6.59
C ASP A 52 -4.96 -3.77 -7.55
N ILE A 53 -3.73 -3.27 -7.44
CA ILE A 53 -3.17 -2.17 -8.23
C ILE A 53 -1.88 -2.59 -8.97
N ARG A 54 -1.66 -3.90 -9.13
CA ARG A 54 -0.49 -4.44 -9.84
C ARG A 54 -0.36 -3.91 -11.27
N SER A 55 0.87 -3.90 -11.79
CA SER A 55 1.17 -3.57 -13.19
C SER A 55 0.64 -2.19 -13.58
N ASN A 56 0.90 -1.21 -12.72
CA ASN A 56 0.68 0.22 -12.97
C ASN A 56 2.03 0.94 -12.90
N ASN A 57 2.08 2.21 -13.31
CA ASN A 57 3.30 3.04 -13.30
C ASN A 57 3.40 3.85 -12.00
N LEU A 58 3.14 3.22 -10.85
CA LEU A 58 2.97 3.90 -9.57
C LEU A 58 4.27 4.55 -9.07
N ILE A 59 4.20 5.85 -8.83
CA ILE A 59 5.22 6.67 -8.18
C ILE A 59 4.88 6.88 -6.70
N LYS A 60 3.59 6.88 -6.36
CA LYS A 60 3.11 7.09 -4.99
C LYS A 60 1.91 6.20 -4.65
N ILE A 61 1.95 5.65 -3.44
CA ILE A 61 0.80 5.02 -2.78
C ILE A 61 0.51 5.81 -1.51
N ASP A 62 -0.71 6.31 -1.38
CA ASP A 62 -1.17 7.09 -0.22
C ASP A 62 -2.59 6.66 0.16
N ILE A 63 -2.69 5.71 1.08
CA ILE A 63 -3.96 5.07 1.44
C ILE A 63 -4.22 5.31 2.92
N GLN A 64 -5.26 6.10 3.21
CA GLN A 64 -5.59 6.56 4.54
C GLN A 64 -7.08 6.48 4.87
N ASN A 65 -7.40 6.01 6.08
CA ASN A 65 -8.75 5.99 6.66
C ASN A 65 -9.73 4.96 6.04
N GLN A 66 -9.24 3.85 5.50
CA GLN A 66 -10.07 2.75 5.01
C GLN A 66 -10.28 1.72 6.12
N SER A 67 -11.40 1.85 6.84
CA SER A 67 -11.70 1.06 8.04
C SER A 67 -11.80 -0.46 7.82
N LYS A 68 -12.04 -0.91 6.59
CA LYS A 68 -12.22 -2.32 6.22
C LYS A 68 -11.14 -2.88 5.29
N LEU A 69 -10.22 -2.04 4.81
CA LEU A 69 -9.21 -2.48 3.86
C LEU A 69 -8.19 -3.37 4.57
N ALA A 70 -8.14 -4.64 4.14
CA ALA A 70 -7.34 -5.68 4.76
C ALA A 70 -6.12 -6.07 3.91
N THR A 71 -6.21 -5.90 2.59
CA THR A 71 -5.16 -6.33 1.66
C THR A 71 -5.00 -5.33 0.53
N ILE A 72 -3.76 -4.89 0.31
CA ILE A 72 -3.34 -4.14 -0.86
C ILE A 72 -2.37 -5.03 -1.65
N ILE A 73 -2.76 -5.40 -2.85
CA ILE A 73 -1.92 -6.15 -3.77
C ILE A 73 -1.32 -5.14 -4.72
N CYS A 74 -0.02 -4.92 -4.59
CA CYS A 74 0.76 -4.12 -5.52
C CYS A 74 1.83 -5.03 -6.12
N ASP A 75 2.30 -4.68 -7.30
CA ASP A 75 3.63 -5.05 -7.72
C ASP A 75 4.25 -3.78 -8.28
N THR A 76 5.51 -3.58 -7.96
CA THR A 76 6.24 -2.43 -8.48
C THR A 76 7.18 -2.85 -9.61
N GLY A 77 7.26 -4.16 -9.88
CA GLY A 77 8.22 -4.74 -10.81
C GLY A 77 9.68 -4.45 -10.41
N SER A 78 10.62 -4.94 -11.21
CA SER A 78 12.05 -4.63 -11.03
C SER A 78 12.45 -3.22 -11.50
N SER A 79 11.52 -2.48 -12.13
CA SER A 79 11.70 -1.12 -12.68
C SER A 79 10.84 -0.07 -11.97
N SER A 80 10.39 -0.38 -10.76
CA SER A 80 9.55 0.47 -9.93
C SER A 80 10.01 1.94 -9.87
N GLU A 81 9.15 2.85 -10.31
CA GLU A 81 9.28 4.29 -10.02
C GLU A 81 8.64 4.69 -8.69
N LEU A 82 8.17 3.73 -7.87
CA LEU A 82 7.59 4.00 -6.56
C LEU A 82 8.60 4.68 -5.64
N ILE A 83 8.30 5.91 -5.24
CA ILE A 83 9.13 6.77 -4.39
C ILE A 83 8.55 6.86 -2.97
N GLU A 84 7.22 6.84 -2.85
CA GLU A 84 6.52 7.07 -1.57
C GLU A 84 5.44 6.03 -1.30
N VAL A 85 5.43 5.51 -0.07
CA VAL A 85 4.34 4.70 0.48
C VAL A 85 3.87 5.30 1.79
N THR A 86 2.60 5.71 1.85
CA THR A 86 1.92 6.16 3.06
C THR A 86 0.70 5.28 3.30
N LEU A 87 0.68 4.58 4.44
CA LEU A 87 -0.41 3.74 4.91
C LEU A 87 -0.81 4.18 6.31
N LYS A 88 -2.01 4.76 6.46
CA LYS A 88 -2.43 5.40 7.72
C LYS A 88 -3.87 5.09 8.12
N ASN A 89 -4.08 4.80 9.40
CA ASN A 89 -5.42 4.55 9.95
C ASN A 89 -6.16 3.42 9.21
N LEU A 90 -5.49 2.28 9.05
CA LEU A 90 -6.03 1.09 8.37
C LEU A 90 -6.15 -0.05 9.40
N PRO A 91 -7.20 -0.03 10.25
CA PRO A 91 -7.29 -0.91 11.41
C PRO A 91 -7.41 -2.39 11.07
N GLU A 92 -7.86 -2.73 9.86
CA GLU A 92 -7.98 -4.11 9.38
C GLU A 92 -6.83 -4.52 8.43
N LEU A 93 -5.87 -3.64 8.12
CA LEU A 93 -4.79 -3.95 7.15
C LEU A 93 -3.85 -5.01 7.70
N ILE A 94 -3.80 -6.15 6.99
CA ILE A 94 -2.93 -7.29 7.27
C ILE A 94 -1.72 -7.24 6.36
N ALA A 95 -1.93 -6.96 5.07
CA ALA A 95 -0.90 -7.10 4.04
C ALA A 95 -0.91 -5.96 3.01
N ALA A 96 0.29 -5.51 2.66
CA ALA A 96 0.56 -4.62 1.55
C ALA A 96 1.95 -4.94 1.00
N SER A 97 2.03 -5.50 -0.20
CA SER A 97 3.31 -5.93 -0.76
C SER A 97 3.47 -5.52 -2.21
N ASN A 98 4.72 -5.35 -2.65
CA ASN A 98 5.12 -5.14 -4.04
C ASN A 98 5.32 -6.46 -4.84
N GLY A 99 4.78 -7.57 -4.36
CA GLY A 99 4.86 -8.88 -5.04
C GLY A 99 6.19 -9.62 -4.87
N SER A 100 7.14 -9.05 -4.13
CA SER A 100 8.44 -9.69 -3.86
C SER A 100 8.41 -10.69 -2.69
N ASN A 101 7.34 -10.67 -1.88
CA ASN A 101 7.23 -11.54 -0.72
C ASN A 101 6.31 -12.74 -0.99
N GLN A 102 6.77 -13.94 -0.64
CA GLN A 102 5.95 -15.16 -0.65
C GLN A 102 5.05 -15.26 0.59
N VAL A 103 5.33 -14.48 1.64
CA VAL A 103 4.49 -14.39 2.83
C VAL A 103 3.29 -13.51 2.49
N LYS A 104 2.10 -14.12 2.42
CA LYS A 104 0.84 -13.47 2.00
C LYS A 104 0.35 -12.38 2.96
N ASP A 105 0.91 -12.31 4.16
CA ASP A 105 0.35 -11.57 5.28
C ASP A 105 1.40 -10.63 5.88
N ASP A 106 2.05 -9.73 5.15
CA ASP A 106 3.01 -8.75 5.72
C ASP A 106 2.96 -7.41 4.96
N ILE A 107 3.56 -6.37 5.56
CA ILE A 107 3.92 -5.14 4.82
C ILE A 107 5.31 -5.35 4.23
N ALA A 108 5.43 -5.51 2.92
CA ALA A 108 6.68 -5.89 2.28
C ALA A 108 6.92 -5.17 0.95
N PHE A 109 7.82 -4.18 0.98
CA PHE A 109 8.28 -3.41 -0.18
C PHE A 109 9.77 -3.61 -0.43
N LEU A 110 10.26 -4.83 -0.26
CA LEU A 110 11.66 -5.22 -0.47
C LEU A 110 12.12 -4.92 -1.90
N SER A 111 13.40 -4.55 -2.06
CA SER A 111 14.04 -4.36 -3.37
C SER A 111 13.29 -3.38 -4.26
N THR A 112 12.83 -2.26 -3.70
CA THR A 112 12.16 -1.17 -4.42
C THR A 112 13.15 0.00 -4.57
N PRO A 113 13.91 0.10 -5.68
CA PRO A 113 15.10 0.95 -5.75
C PRO A 113 14.82 2.45 -5.73
N GLY A 114 13.58 2.88 -6.02
CA GLY A 114 13.14 4.28 -5.93
C GLY A 114 12.55 4.68 -4.59
N LEU A 115 12.19 3.72 -3.73
CA LEU A 115 11.41 3.98 -2.52
C LEU A 115 12.27 4.70 -1.48
N SER A 116 12.02 6.00 -1.31
CA SER A 116 12.77 6.89 -0.41
C SER A 116 11.97 7.31 0.83
N LYS A 117 10.64 7.19 0.78
CA LYS A 117 9.76 7.61 1.88
C LYS A 117 8.73 6.53 2.20
N VAL A 118 8.67 6.15 3.48
CA VAL A 118 7.69 5.18 3.99
C VAL A 118 7.08 5.69 5.29
N ILE A 119 5.76 5.83 5.32
CA ILE A 119 4.99 6.20 6.50
C ILE A 119 3.96 5.10 6.79
N LEU A 120 4.08 4.46 7.96
CA LEU A 120 3.18 3.43 8.45
C LEU A 120 2.64 3.86 9.81
N GLU A 121 1.35 4.21 9.89
CA GLU A 121 0.76 4.72 11.12
C GLU A 121 -0.61 4.08 11.42
N ASN A 122 -0.82 3.69 12.68
CA ASN A 122 -2.09 3.15 13.16
C ASN A 122 -2.57 1.93 12.34
N LEU A 123 -1.72 0.88 12.30
CA LEU A 123 -1.99 -0.38 11.60
C LEU A 123 -2.04 -1.56 12.61
N PRO A 124 -3.01 -1.58 13.54
CA PRO A 124 -3.05 -2.54 14.66
C PRO A 124 -3.23 -4.01 14.24
N SER A 125 -3.71 -4.27 13.03
CA SER A 125 -3.91 -5.63 12.52
C SER A 125 -2.78 -6.15 11.65
N THR A 126 -1.81 -5.31 11.30
CA THR A 126 -0.65 -5.71 10.51
C THR A 126 0.07 -6.87 11.18
N SER A 127 0.55 -7.81 10.37
CA SER A 127 1.22 -9.02 10.85
C SER A 127 2.55 -8.74 11.53
N SER A 128 3.28 -9.81 11.85
CA SER A 128 4.51 -9.73 12.64
C SER A 128 5.66 -8.97 11.99
N SER A 129 5.67 -8.75 10.67
CA SER A 129 6.83 -8.14 10.03
C SER A 129 6.53 -6.98 9.08
N VAL A 130 7.47 -6.04 9.07
CA VAL A 130 7.61 -4.98 8.08
C VAL A 130 8.95 -5.17 7.37
N GLN A 131 8.91 -5.29 6.04
CA GLN A 131 10.05 -5.66 5.22
C GLN A 131 10.35 -4.61 4.16
N LEU A 132 11.45 -3.88 4.35
CA LEU A 132 11.84 -2.69 3.60
C LEU A 132 13.32 -2.72 3.20
N ASP A 133 13.94 -3.91 3.15
CA ASP A 133 15.33 -4.07 2.73
C ASP A 133 15.56 -3.70 1.26
N ARG A 134 16.77 -3.21 0.96
CA ARG A 134 17.27 -2.92 -0.39
C ARG A 134 16.42 -1.89 -1.14
N CYS A 135 16.05 -0.83 -0.43
CA CYS A 135 15.43 0.34 -1.00
C CYS A 135 16.41 1.52 -0.94
N VAL A 136 15.91 2.75 -1.00
CA VAL A 136 16.70 3.97 -0.83
C VAL A 136 16.05 4.87 0.23
N ILE A 137 15.42 4.27 1.24
CA ILE A 137 14.62 4.98 2.25
C ILE A 137 15.50 5.96 3.01
N GLU A 138 15.06 7.22 3.05
CA GLU A 138 15.64 8.34 3.76
C GLU A 138 14.70 8.80 4.88
N GLU A 139 13.38 8.73 4.64
CA GLU A 139 12.33 9.06 5.61
C GLU A 139 11.51 7.82 5.95
N LEU A 140 11.61 7.34 7.19
CA LEU A 140 10.83 6.21 7.71
C LEU A 140 10.07 6.64 8.97
N VAL A 141 8.75 6.50 8.93
CA VAL A 141 7.88 6.65 10.11
C VAL A 141 7.14 5.34 10.35
N ILE A 142 7.27 4.78 11.54
CA ILE A 142 6.52 3.60 11.99
C ILE A 142 5.93 3.93 13.36
N ASN A 143 4.60 3.99 13.45
CA ASN A 143 3.91 4.36 14.68
C ASN A 143 2.63 3.54 14.87
N ASN A 144 2.43 2.98 16.07
CA ASN A 144 1.25 2.19 16.42
C ASN A 144 1.01 0.97 15.50
N LEU A 145 2.02 0.10 15.44
CA LEU A 145 1.97 -1.22 14.81
C LEU A 145 2.16 -2.33 15.89
N PRO A 146 1.25 -2.46 16.87
CA PRO A 146 1.45 -3.26 18.10
C PRO A 146 1.73 -4.75 17.90
N LYS A 147 1.41 -5.32 16.74
CA LYS A 147 1.66 -6.74 16.41
C LYS A 147 2.99 -6.97 15.69
N VAL A 148 3.61 -5.92 15.15
CA VAL A 148 4.89 -6.02 14.45
C VAL A 148 5.99 -6.29 15.46
N SER A 149 6.68 -7.42 15.30
CA SER A 149 7.82 -7.82 16.12
C SER A 149 9.14 -7.72 15.38
N ILE A 150 9.11 -7.61 14.04
CA ILE A 150 10.29 -7.56 13.18
C ILE A 150 10.14 -6.42 12.17
N VAL A 151 11.10 -5.51 12.14
CA VAL A 151 11.25 -4.51 11.08
C VAL A 151 12.61 -4.71 10.43
N THR A 152 12.63 -4.95 9.11
CA THR A 152 13.86 -5.14 8.33
C THR A 152 14.02 -3.98 7.36
N ILE A 153 15.13 -3.25 7.50
CA ILE A 153 15.43 -2.00 6.77
C ILE A 153 16.87 -2.00 6.26
N ASN A 154 17.46 -3.17 6.04
CA ASN A 154 18.84 -3.35 5.60
C ASN A 154 19.06 -2.72 4.21
N ASN A 155 20.23 -2.13 3.98
CA ASN A 155 20.58 -1.53 2.68
C ASN A 155 19.59 -0.40 2.27
N ASN A 156 19.44 0.59 3.14
CA ASN A 156 18.72 1.84 2.91
C ASN A 156 19.65 3.04 3.12
N LYS A 157 19.10 4.26 3.05
CA LYS A 157 19.81 5.53 3.32
C LYS A 157 19.36 6.21 4.62
N ILE A 158 18.72 5.46 5.51
CA ILE A 158 18.20 5.97 6.80
C ILE A 158 19.38 6.41 7.67
N THR A 159 19.38 7.68 8.10
CA THR A 159 20.45 8.25 8.95
C THR A 159 20.05 8.37 10.42
N THR A 160 18.74 8.37 10.71
CA THR A 160 18.19 8.43 12.06
C THR A 160 17.01 7.46 12.20
N LEU A 161 16.83 6.91 13.41
CA LEU A 161 15.66 6.11 13.77
C LEU A 161 15.04 6.75 15.00
N GLU A 162 13.80 7.20 14.87
CA GLU A 162 12.98 7.70 15.97
C GLU A 162 11.78 6.75 16.10
N GLY A 163 11.40 6.42 17.34
CA GLY A 163 10.38 5.42 17.67
C GLY A 163 9.36 5.92 18.66
#